data_AF-A0A524FZ14-F1
#
_entry.id   AF-A0A524FZ14-F1
#
_cell.length_a   1.000
_cell.length_b   1.000
_cell.length_c   1.000
_cell.angle_alpha   90.00
_cell.angle_beta   90.00
_cell.angle_gamma   90.00
#
_symmetry.space_group_name_H-M   'P 1'
#
loop_
_entity.id
_entity.type
_entity.pdbx_description
1 polymer ?
#
loop_
_entity_poly.entity_id
_entity_poly.type
_entity_poly.pdbx_seq_one_letter_code
_entity_poly.pdbx_strand_id
1 'polypeptide(L)'
;MTELDILRKGFVAFIDGLWWGLRDNTGALSMYEGYSRGFKQMGQELAESIGGKGPEKAAVITGEILNAIGLEVEVNKRDIFIKSCPIWNRILQRGLEFAFHVEEICWMPLLEGIAEKTGSIPIAESSLRLIHIEGAKVDYKKTKAKKAFDKGDITKEEYDKQIVILDKGIESMVKYGHYRFE
;
A
#
# COMPACT_ATOMS: atom_id res chain seq x y z
N MET A 1 -17.83 -2.17 19.68
CA MET A 1 -17.13 -1.62 18.50
C MET A 1 -16.75 -0.20 18.88
N THR A 2 -15.46 0.14 18.87
CA THR A 2 -14.99 1.45 19.35
C THR A 2 -15.21 2.52 18.28
N GLU A 3 -15.30 3.80 18.65
CA GLU A 3 -15.45 4.91 17.69
C GLU A 3 -14.31 4.94 16.65
N LEU A 4 -13.09 4.63 17.08
CA LEU A 4 -11.92 4.44 16.22
C LEU A 4 -12.11 3.33 15.19
N ASP A 5 -12.71 2.19 15.56
CA ASP A 5 -12.99 1.11 14.61
C ASP A 5 -14.02 1.53 13.54
N ILE A 6 -14.99 2.35 13.91
CA ILE A 6 -16.01 2.87 12.98
C ILE A 6 -15.36 3.83 11.98
N LEU A 7 -14.55 4.78 12.47
CA LEU A 7 -13.79 5.71 11.63
C LEU A 7 -12.89 4.97 10.63
N ARG A 8 -12.14 3.97 11.11
CA ARG A 8 -11.27 3.14 10.27
C ARG A 8 -12.03 2.42 9.17
N LYS A 9 -13.15 1.78 9.51
CA LYS A 9 -14.03 1.11 8.52
C LYS A 9 -14.64 2.10 7.53
N GLY A 10 -15.06 3.27 8.01
CA GLY A 10 -15.59 4.34 7.17
C GLY A 10 -14.55 4.84 6.16
N PHE A 11 -13.30 5.02 6.59
CA PHE A 11 -12.21 5.42 5.70
C PHE A 11 -11.93 4.37 4.62
N VAL A 12 -11.88 3.08 4.98
CA VAL A 12 -11.74 2.00 3.97
C VAL A 12 -12.91 2.03 2.97
N ALA A 13 -14.14 2.20 3.45
CA ALA A 13 -15.32 2.28 2.59
C ALA A 13 -15.28 3.50 1.66
N PHE A 14 -14.73 4.62 2.13
CA PHE A 14 -14.50 5.81 1.31
C PHE A 14 -13.51 5.53 0.16
N ILE A 15 -12.35 4.91 0.46
CA ILE A 15 -11.38 4.51 -0.57
C ILE A 15 -11.98 3.50 -1.55
N ASP A 16 -12.73 2.50 -1.06
CA ASP A 16 -13.46 1.56 -1.91
C ASP A 16 -14.43 2.30 -2.87
N GLY A 17 -15.12 3.33 -2.39
CA GLY A 17 -16.02 4.16 -3.18
C GLY A 17 -15.32 4.93 -4.31
N LEU A 18 -14.16 5.54 -4.01
CA LEU A 18 -13.33 6.21 -5.02
C LEU A 18 -12.85 5.23 -6.10
N TRP A 19 -12.44 4.03 -5.68
CA TRP A 19 -12.03 2.97 -6.62
C TRP A 19 -13.15 2.58 -7.59
N TRP A 20 -14.36 2.32 -7.09
CA TRP A 20 -15.51 1.99 -7.94
C TRP A 20 -15.87 3.12 -8.89
N GLY A 21 -15.84 4.37 -8.39
CA GLY A 21 -16.03 5.55 -9.22
C GLY A 21 -15.07 5.57 -10.41
N LEU A 22 -13.78 5.36 -10.16
CA LEU A 22 -12.75 5.31 -11.21
C LEU A 22 -12.95 4.16 -12.21
N ARG A 23 -13.27 2.95 -11.72
CA ARG A 23 -13.36 1.75 -12.54
C ARG A 23 -14.57 1.75 -13.48
N ASP A 24 -15.72 2.19 -12.97
CA ASP A 24 -17.00 1.99 -13.66
C ASP A 24 -17.42 3.22 -14.51
N ASN A 25 -16.55 4.22 -14.67
CA ASN A 25 -16.88 5.47 -15.33
C ASN A 25 -16.02 5.74 -16.58
N THR A 26 -16.64 6.33 -17.60
CA THR A 26 -16.00 6.64 -18.90
C THR A 26 -15.06 7.86 -18.83
N GLY A 27 -15.08 8.63 -17.74
CA GLY A 27 -14.18 9.76 -17.46
C GLY A 27 -13.04 9.44 -16.48
N ALA A 28 -12.46 8.23 -16.53
CA ALA A 28 -11.49 7.77 -15.54
C ALA A 28 -10.27 8.70 -15.36
N LEU A 29 -9.77 9.34 -16.41
CA LEU A 29 -8.61 10.24 -16.33
C LEU A 29 -8.90 11.54 -15.57
N SER A 30 -10.06 12.18 -15.78
CA SER A 30 -10.40 13.41 -15.07
C SER A 30 -10.71 13.15 -13.59
N MET A 31 -11.30 11.99 -13.26
CA MET A 31 -11.51 11.59 -11.87
C MET A 31 -10.21 11.16 -11.19
N TYR A 32 -9.31 10.48 -11.89
CA TYR A 32 -7.96 10.19 -11.42
C TYR A 32 -7.26 11.47 -10.95
N GLU A 33 -7.23 12.49 -11.81
CA GLU A 33 -6.61 13.76 -11.48
C GLU A 33 -7.33 14.48 -10.35
N GLY A 34 -8.67 14.41 -10.31
CA GLY A 34 -9.47 15.01 -9.25
C GLY A 34 -9.17 14.41 -7.88
N TYR A 35 -9.11 13.08 -7.79
CA TYR A 35 -8.82 12.38 -6.54
C TYR A 35 -7.38 12.60 -6.11
N SER A 36 -6.42 12.45 -7.03
CA SER A 36 -5.00 12.71 -6.77
C SER A 36 -4.77 14.14 -6.25
N ARG A 37 -5.39 15.15 -6.89
CA ARG A 37 -5.35 16.53 -6.41
C ARG A 37 -6.00 16.71 -5.04
N GLY A 38 -7.10 16.02 -4.77
CA GLY A 38 -7.76 16.05 -3.46
C GLY A 38 -6.87 15.51 -2.33
N PHE A 39 -6.21 14.37 -2.55
CA PHE A 39 -5.25 13.83 -1.58
C PHE A 39 -4.03 14.73 -1.41
N LYS A 40 -3.53 15.31 -2.51
CA LYS A 40 -2.44 16.29 -2.44
C LYS A 40 -2.81 17.53 -1.63
N GLN A 41 -3.99 18.10 -1.88
CA GLN A 41 -4.48 19.24 -1.11
C GLN A 41 -4.64 18.89 0.38
N MET A 42 -5.17 17.72 0.69
CA MET A 42 -5.24 17.23 2.07
C MET A 42 -3.85 17.21 2.73
N GLY A 43 -2.83 16.72 2.03
CA GLY A 43 -1.46 16.70 2.53
C GLY A 43 -0.90 18.11 2.78
N GLN A 44 -1.18 19.04 1.87
CA GLN A 44 -0.78 20.45 2.01
C GLN A 44 -1.44 21.11 3.23
N GLU A 45 -2.75 20.96 3.39
CA GLU A 45 -3.51 21.56 4.49
C GLU A 45 -3.05 21.01 5.85
N LEU A 46 -2.81 19.70 5.93
CA LEU A 46 -2.32 19.06 7.15
C LEU A 46 -0.92 19.54 7.51
N ALA A 47 0.00 19.57 6.55
CA ALA A 47 1.36 20.04 6.79
C ALA A 47 1.42 21.53 7.16
N GLU A 48 0.55 22.35 6.57
CA GLU A 48 0.42 23.77 6.92
C GLU A 48 -0.12 23.97 8.33
N SER A 49 -1.10 23.15 8.76
CA SER A 49 -1.69 23.23 10.10
C SER A 49 -0.72 22.81 11.21
N ILE A 50 0.08 21.77 10.99
CA ILE A 50 1.04 21.24 11.98
C ILE A 50 2.33 22.06 11.96
N GLY A 51 2.73 22.53 10.79
CA GLY A 51 3.93 23.33 10.57
C GLY A 51 5.25 22.57 10.72
N GLY A 52 6.32 23.27 10.35
CA GLY A 52 7.71 22.79 10.39
C GLY A 52 8.28 22.49 9.00
N LYS A 53 9.57 22.09 8.95
CA LYS A 53 10.34 21.95 7.70
C LYS A 53 11.24 20.72 7.74
N GLY A 54 11.59 20.25 6.55
CA GLY A 54 12.54 19.18 6.32
C GLY A 54 11.92 17.77 6.34
N PRO A 55 12.69 16.77 5.89
CA PRO A 55 12.22 15.41 5.67
C PRO A 55 11.76 14.70 6.95
N GLU A 56 12.42 14.96 8.08
CA GLU A 56 12.02 14.37 9.36
C GLU A 56 10.64 14.86 9.81
N LYS A 57 10.35 16.16 9.62
CA LYS A 57 9.05 16.69 9.99
C LYS A 57 7.95 16.20 9.05
N ALA A 58 8.24 16.07 7.76
CA ALA A 58 7.33 15.46 6.79
C ALA A 58 6.98 14.02 7.18
N ALA A 59 7.97 13.24 7.61
CA ALA A 59 7.77 11.86 8.06
C ALA A 59 6.90 11.78 9.33
N VAL A 60 7.14 12.68 10.30
CA VAL A 60 6.31 12.78 11.53
C VAL A 60 4.85 13.12 11.19
N ILE A 61 4.63 14.16 10.38
CA ILE A 61 3.28 14.58 9.95
C ILE A 61 2.57 13.40 9.26
N THR A 62 3.26 12.74 8.35
CA THR A 62 2.72 11.56 7.65
C THR A 62 2.35 10.46 8.63
N GLY A 63 3.24 10.12 9.57
CA GLY A 63 2.99 9.09 10.56
C GLY A 63 1.79 9.38 11.45
N GLU A 64 1.62 10.63 11.88
CA GLU A 64 0.46 11.07 12.67
C GLU A 64 -0.84 10.89 11.89
N ILE A 65 -0.88 11.34 10.64
CA ILE A 65 -2.08 11.26 9.79
C ILE A 65 -2.44 9.81 9.50
N LEU A 66 -1.48 9.02 9.03
CA LEU A 66 -1.71 7.62 8.69
C LEU A 66 -2.12 6.80 9.93
N ASN A 67 -1.53 7.07 11.10
CA ASN A 67 -2.00 6.47 12.35
C ASN A 67 -3.42 6.92 12.72
N ALA A 68 -3.77 8.20 12.50
CA ALA A 68 -5.10 8.73 12.80
C ALA A 68 -6.21 8.07 11.94
N ILE A 69 -5.92 7.77 10.67
CA ILE A 69 -6.83 6.99 9.80
C ILE A 69 -6.72 5.47 10.03
N GLY A 70 -5.91 5.06 11.01
CA GLY A 70 -5.82 3.70 11.54
C GLY A 70 -4.96 2.73 10.77
N LEU A 71 -3.94 3.24 10.08
CA LEU A 71 -2.82 2.43 9.66
C LEU A 71 -1.89 2.25 10.86
N GLU A 72 -1.24 1.10 10.95
CA GLU A 72 -0.18 0.90 11.94
C GLU A 72 1.12 1.40 11.33
N VAL A 73 1.55 2.59 11.77
CA VAL A 73 2.71 3.27 11.20
C VAL A 73 3.81 3.46 12.23
N GLU A 74 5.01 3.02 11.86
CA GLU A 74 6.25 3.35 12.56
C GLU A 74 7.01 4.42 11.77
N VAL A 75 7.42 5.49 12.44
CA VAL A 75 8.28 6.53 11.86
C VAL A 75 9.65 6.44 12.48
N ASN A 76 10.68 6.38 11.63
CA ASN A 76 12.07 6.40 12.04
C ASN A 76 12.82 7.49 11.28
N LYS A 77 13.06 8.63 11.94
CA LYS A 77 13.63 9.84 11.33
C LYS A 77 12.83 10.31 10.10
N ARG A 78 13.31 9.97 8.90
CA ARG A 78 12.72 10.34 7.61
C ARG A 78 11.98 9.19 6.94
N ASP A 79 12.01 8.00 7.54
CA ASP A 79 11.44 6.77 7.04
C ASP A 79 10.09 6.48 7.71
N ILE A 80 9.15 5.98 6.94
CA ILE A 80 7.78 5.67 7.34
C ILE A 80 7.49 4.24 6.93
N PHE A 81 7.15 3.41 7.91
CA PHE A 81 6.85 2.00 7.74
C PHE A 81 5.38 1.75 8.08
N ILE A 82 4.59 1.39 7.08
CA ILE A 82 3.19 0.99 7.21
C ILE A 82 3.14 -0.53 7.42
N LYS A 83 3.11 -0.97 8.68
CA LYS A 83 3.17 -2.39 9.06
C LYS A 83 1.88 -3.14 8.81
N SER A 84 0.76 -2.48 9.04
CA SER A 84 -0.55 -3.04 8.78
C SER A 84 -1.53 -1.96 8.38
N CYS A 85 -2.52 -2.34 7.59
CA CYS A 85 -3.54 -1.42 7.11
C CYS A 85 -4.85 -2.19 6.94
N PRO A 86 -6.00 -1.64 7.35
CA PRO A 86 -7.31 -2.19 7.02
C PRO A 86 -7.51 -2.42 5.50
N ILE A 87 -6.86 -1.60 4.66
CA ILE A 87 -6.84 -1.70 3.20
C ILE A 87 -6.03 -2.91 2.71
N TRP A 88 -5.12 -3.47 3.51
CA TRP A 88 -4.32 -4.65 3.13
C TRP A 88 -5.19 -5.85 2.78
N ASN A 89 -6.18 -6.14 3.63
CA ASN A 89 -7.14 -7.20 3.37
C ASN A 89 -7.95 -6.94 2.09
N ARG A 90 -8.23 -5.67 1.78
CA ARG A 90 -8.88 -5.26 0.54
C ARG A 90 -7.98 -5.42 -0.69
N ILE A 91 -6.70 -5.09 -0.59
CA ILE A 91 -5.71 -5.34 -1.65
C ILE A 91 -5.63 -6.84 -1.96
N LEU A 92 -5.61 -7.69 -0.94
CA LEU A 92 -5.65 -9.15 -1.13
C LEU A 92 -6.93 -9.63 -1.82
N GLN A 93 -8.06 -8.98 -1.58
CA GLN A 93 -9.36 -9.34 -2.17
C GLN A 93 -9.57 -8.78 -3.58
N ARG A 94 -9.10 -7.55 -3.84
CA ARG A 94 -9.39 -6.76 -5.06
C ARG A 94 -8.27 -6.78 -6.09
N GLY A 95 -7.05 -7.14 -5.67
CA GLY A 95 -5.91 -7.36 -6.56
C GLY A 95 -5.11 -6.10 -6.91
N LEU A 96 -4.27 -6.23 -7.94
CA LEU A 96 -3.23 -5.27 -8.32
C LEU A 96 -3.76 -3.86 -8.61
N GLU A 97 -4.89 -3.73 -9.29
CA GLU A 97 -5.41 -2.43 -9.70
C GLU A 97 -5.85 -1.57 -8.49
N PHE A 98 -6.42 -2.22 -7.47
CA PHE A 98 -6.77 -1.54 -6.23
C PHE A 98 -5.54 -1.13 -5.42
N ALA A 99 -4.48 -1.95 -5.43
CA ALA A 99 -3.20 -1.56 -4.83
C ALA A 99 -2.62 -0.33 -5.52
N PHE A 100 -2.67 -0.28 -6.85
CA PHE A 100 -2.24 0.88 -7.63
C PHE A 100 -3.06 2.13 -7.27
N HIS A 101 -4.40 2.00 -7.15
CA HIS A 101 -5.25 3.11 -6.73
C HIS A 101 -4.81 3.69 -5.38
N VAL A 102 -4.60 2.84 -4.38
CA VAL A 102 -4.20 3.28 -3.04
C VAL A 102 -2.82 3.96 -3.07
N GLU A 103 -1.85 3.38 -3.77
CA GLU A 103 -0.48 3.90 -3.78
C GLU A 103 -0.34 5.19 -4.58
N GLU A 104 -0.83 5.20 -5.81
CA GLU A 104 -0.53 6.25 -6.79
C GLU A 104 -1.57 7.38 -6.79
N ILE A 105 -2.80 7.09 -6.35
CA ILE A 105 -3.91 8.07 -6.36
C ILE A 105 -4.16 8.62 -4.97
N CYS A 106 -3.96 7.81 -3.92
CA CYS A 106 -4.19 8.25 -2.55
C CYS A 106 -2.90 8.64 -1.84
N TRP A 107 -1.98 7.69 -1.64
CA TRP A 107 -0.85 7.87 -0.74
C TRP A 107 0.23 8.76 -1.31
N MET A 108 0.73 8.47 -2.50
CA MET A 108 1.82 9.27 -3.07
C MET A 108 1.43 10.75 -3.22
N PRO A 109 0.23 11.10 -3.73
CA PRO A 109 -0.19 12.50 -3.79
C PRO A 109 -0.33 13.16 -2.41
N LEU A 110 -0.84 12.42 -1.40
CA LEU A 110 -0.88 12.92 -0.02
C LEU A 110 0.53 13.27 0.49
N LEU A 111 1.50 12.37 0.26
CA LEU A 111 2.89 12.59 0.67
C LEU A 111 3.51 13.78 -0.08
N GLU A 112 3.24 13.92 -1.38
CA GLU A 112 3.68 15.07 -2.17
C GLU A 112 3.16 16.40 -1.60
N GLY A 113 1.87 16.43 -1.22
CA GLY A 113 1.27 17.61 -0.61
C GLY A 113 1.96 18.03 0.68
N ILE A 114 2.30 17.04 1.52
CA ILE A 114 3.09 17.28 2.74
C ILE A 114 4.48 17.81 2.37
N ALA A 115 5.15 17.14 1.44
CA ALA A 115 6.51 17.46 1.01
C ALA A 115 6.65 18.90 0.48
N GLU A 116 5.68 19.38 -0.28
CA GLU A 116 5.67 20.75 -0.81
C GLU A 116 5.68 21.81 0.31
N LYS A 117 4.97 21.55 1.41
CA LYS A 117 4.90 22.47 2.55
C LYS A 117 6.09 22.36 3.47
N THR A 118 6.67 21.17 3.61
CA THR A 118 7.86 20.94 4.43
C THR A 118 9.16 21.21 3.70
N GLY A 119 9.15 21.33 2.37
CA GLY A 119 10.34 21.51 1.54
C GLY A 119 11.18 20.24 1.42
N SER A 120 10.53 19.10 1.18
CA SER A 120 11.15 17.78 1.03
C SER A 120 10.59 17.05 -0.20
N ILE A 121 11.13 15.86 -0.50
CA ILE A 121 10.72 15.01 -1.63
C ILE A 121 10.30 13.64 -1.09
N PRO A 122 9.08 13.15 -1.36
CA PRO A 122 8.68 11.81 -0.98
C PRO A 122 9.23 10.76 -1.95
N ILE A 123 9.57 9.60 -1.42
CA ILE A 123 10.08 8.44 -2.15
C ILE A 123 9.32 7.21 -1.66
N ALA A 124 8.76 6.43 -2.58
CA ALA A 124 8.22 5.10 -2.29
C ALA A 124 9.33 4.04 -2.45
N GLU A 125 9.90 3.59 -1.33
CA GLU A 125 10.96 2.58 -1.31
C GLU A 125 10.40 1.16 -1.52
N SER A 126 9.17 0.92 -1.06
CA SER A 126 8.45 -0.31 -1.37
C SER A 126 7.02 -0.04 -1.81
N SER A 127 6.52 -0.96 -2.62
CA SER A 127 5.17 -0.93 -3.14
C SER A 127 4.47 -2.23 -2.75
N LEU A 128 3.37 -2.11 -2.02
CA LEU A 128 2.41 -3.16 -1.71
C LEU A 128 1.94 -3.89 -2.98
N ARG A 129 1.88 -3.18 -4.12
CA ARG A 129 1.59 -3.77 -5.44
C ARG A 129 2.62 -4.84 -5.84
N LEU A 130 3.90 -4.63 -5.52
CA LEU A 130 4.97 -5.58 -5.84
C LEU A 130 4.85 -6.84 -4.98
N ILE A 131 4.47 -6.70 -3.71
CA ILE A 131 4.19 -7.84 -2.83
C ILE A 131 3.05 -8.70 -3.42
N HIS A 132 1.98 -8.07 -3.92
CA HIS A 132 0.89 -8.80 -4.55
C HIS A 132 1.34 -9.56 -5.80
N ILE A 133 2.12 -8.92 -6.68
CA ILE A 133 2.67 -9.55 -7.88
C ILE A 133 3.56 -10.74 -7.52
N GLU A 134 4.43 -10.58 -6.53
CA GLU A 134 5.33 -11.65 -6.11
C GLU A 134 4.59 -12.81 -5.44
N GLY A 135 3.58 -12.54 -4.61
CA GLY A 135 2.67 -13.55 -4.06
C GLY A 135 1.96 -14.35 -5.16
N ALA A 136 1.36 -13.67 -6.14
CA ALA A 136 0.69 -14.31 -7.26
C ALA A 136 1.65 -15.18 -8.10
N LYS A 137 2.89 -14.74 -8.31
CA LYS A 137 3.92 -15.54 -8.98
C LYS A 137 4.25 -16.80 -8.20
N VAL A 138 4.34 -16.72 -6.87
CA VAL A 138 4.60 -17.90 -6.03
C VAL A 138 3.43 -18.87 -6.09
N ASP A 139 2.19 -18.40 -5.98
CA ASP A 139 1.01 -19.27 -6.06
C ASP A 139 0.88 -19.96 -7.42
N TYR A 140 1.20 -19.25 -8.50
CA TYR A 140 1.30 -19.83 -9.83
C TYR A 140 2.35 -20.94 -9.89
N LYS A 141 3.54 -20.72 -9.32
CA LYS A 141 4.62 -21.74 -9.27
C LYS A 141 4.21 -22.95 -8.44
N LYS A 142 3.55 -22.76 -7.28
CA LYS A 142 3.01 -23.85 -6.45
C LYS A 142 1.99 -24.68 -7.22
N THR A 143 1.07 -24.03 -7.91
CA THR A 143 0.06 -24.70 -8.75
C THR A 143 0.70 -25.49 -9.89
N LYS A 144 1.73 -24.92 -10.52
CA LYS A 144 2.50 -25.58 -11.58
C LYS A 144 3.25 -26.81 -11.05
N ALA A 145 3.92 -26.69 -9.90
CA ALA A 145 4.61 -27.80 -9.24
C ALA A 145 3.63 -28.92 -8.86
N LYS A 146 2.45 -28.57 -8.33
CA LYS A 146 1.40 -29.54 -8.01
C LYS A 146 0.93 -30.31 -9.24
N LYS A 147 0.67 -29.60 -10.34
CA LYS A 147 0.29 -30.24 -11.62
C LYS A 147 1.37 -31.18 -12.16
N ALA A 148 2.65 -30.80 -12.05
CA ALA A 148 3.77 -31.65 -12.46
C ALA A 148 3.85 -32.92 -11.60
N PHE A 149 3.69 -32.79 -10.28
CA PHE A 149 3.67 -33.91 -9.36
C PHE A 149 2.50 -34.86 -9.64
N ASP A 150 1.29 -34.32 -9.82
CA ASP A 150 0.08 -35.13 -10.10
C ASP A 150 0.15 -35.88 -11.45
N LYS A 151 0.95 -35.37 -12.39
CA LYS A 151 1.24 -36.03 -13.68
C LYS A 151 2.37 -37.07 -13.58
N GLY A 152 3.09 -37.13 -12.47
CA GLY A 152 4.29 -37.96 -12.30
C GLY A 152 5.55 -37.39 -12.97
N ASP A 153 5.53 -36.11 -13.39
CA ASP A 153 6.68 -35.45 -14.05
C ASP A 153 7.81 -35.14 -13.05
N ILE A 154 7.50 -35.07 -11.76
CA ILE A 154 8.47 -34.83 -10.67
C ILE A 154 8.21 -35.76 -9.49
N THR A 155 9.25 -36.06 -8.72
CA THR A 155 9.15 -36.87 -7.50
C THR A 155 8.52 -36.10 -6.34
N LYS A 156 8.07 -36.84 -5.31
CA LYS A 156 7.56 -36.24 -4.07
C LYS A 156 8.61 -35.37 -3.38
N GLU A 157 9.86 -35.83 -3.32
CA GLU A 157 10.97 -35.10 -2.70
C GLU A 157 11.30 -33.80 -3.44
N GLU A 158 11.26 -33.81 -4.78
CA GLU A 158 11.43 -32.60 -5.59
C GLU A 158 10.27 -31.62 -5.42
N TYR A 159 9.03 -32.12 -5.36
CA TYR A 159 7.86 -31.30 -5.07
C TYR A 159 7.98 -30.63 -3.69
N ASP A 160 8.25 -31.40 -2.64
CA ASP A 160 8.36 -30.89 -1.27
C ASP A 160 9.48 -29.84 -1.15
N LYS A 161 10.64 -30.09 -1.80
CA LYS A 161 11.75 -29.13 -1.84
C LYS A 161 11.35 -27.81 -2.54
N GLN A 162 10.61 -27.88 -3.64
CA GLN A 162 10.13 -26.69 -4.34
C GLN A 162 9.14 -25.89 -3.49
N ILE A 163 8.20 -26.57 -2.79
CA ILE A 163 7.25 -25.91 -1.90
C ILE A 163 7.97 -25.18 -0.77
N VAL A 164 8.93 -25.82 -0.10
CA VAL A 164 9.70 -25.20 0.99
C VAL A 164 10.47 -23.95 0.52
N ILE A 165 11.07 -23.98 -0.68
CA ILE A 165 11.77 -22.81 -1.23
C ILE A 165 10.78 -21.68 -1.52
N LEU A 166 9.63 -22.00 -2.09
CA LEU A 166 8.59 -21.02 -2.42
C LEU A 166 7.96 -20.40 -1.17
N ASP A 167 7.73 -21.18 -0.11
CA ASP A 167 7.22 -20.71 1.18
C ASP A 167 8.21 -19.78 1.87
N LYS A 168 9.50 -20.15 1.93
CA LYS A 168 10.56 -19.27 2.44
C LYS A 168 10.67 -17.98 1.65
N GLY A 169 10.47 -18.05 0.33
CA GLY A 169 10.41 -16.87 -0.53
C GLY A 169 9.36 -15.87 -0.06
N ILE A 170 8.12 -16.32 0.17
CA ILE A 170 7.03 -15.49 0.69
C ILE A 170 7.35 -14.94 2.09
N GLU A 171 7.89 -15.77 2.98
CA GLU A 171 8.20 -15.36 4.35
C GLU A 171 9.24 -14.24 4.38
N SER A 172 10.18 -14.24 3.45
CA SER A 172 11.23 -13.23 3.32
C SER A 172 10.81 -11.94 2.61
N MET A 173 9.62 -11.90 2.00
CA MET A 173 9.15 -10.69 1.34
C MET A 173 8.87 -9.60 2.38
N VAL A 174 9.27 -8.35 2.06
CA VAL A 174 8.93 -7.19 2.88
C VAL A 174 7.41 -7.10 2.96
N LYS A 175 6.86 -7.12 4.17
CA LYS A 175 5.41 -7.10 4.44
C LYS A 175 4.96 -5.76 5.01
N TYR A 176 5.53 -4.66 4.55
CA TYR A 176 5.10 -3.33 4.95
C TYR A 176 5.32 -2.33 3.83
N GLY A 177 4.47 -1.30 3.76
CA GLY A 177 4.73 -0.15 2.90
C GLY A 177 5.88 0.66 3.51
N HIS A 178 6.83 1.10 2.69
CA HIS A 178 7.99 1.88 3.13
C HIS A 178 8.11 3.10 2.24
N TYR A 179 7.98 4.26 2.88
CA TYR A 179 8.12 5.57 2.28
C TYR A 179 9.22 6.34 3.00
N ARG A 180 9.87 7.24 2.29
CA ARG A 180 10.95 8.07 2.82
C ARG A 180 10.82 9.50 2.31
N PHE A 181 11.26 10.47 3.10
CA PHE A 181 11.43 11.85 2.63
C PHE A 181 12.91 12.21 2.50
N GLU A 182 13.26 12.97 1.46
CA GLU A 182 14.58 13.58 1.23
C GLU A 182 14.53 15.11 1.32
#